data_AF-A0A024WP09-F1
#
_entry.id   AF-A0A024WP09-F1
#
_cell.length_a   1.000
_cell.length_b   1.000
_cell.length_c   1.000
_cell.angle_alpha   90.00
_cell.angle_beta   90.00
_cell.angle_gamma   90.00
#
_symmetry.space_group_name_H-M   'P 1'
#
loop_
_entity.id
_entity.type
_entity.pdbx_description
1 polymer ?
#
loop_
_entity_poly.entity_id
_entity_poly.type
_entity_poly.pdbx_seq_one_letter_code
_entity_poly.pdbx_strand_id
1 'polypeptide(L)'
;MSSKFAATEAYNKIKNLPKHKELKIKLRIHFFDLWEDDSLFLQVDNKTIWTHSHRSCVSKDCLSGINICGQNIPDRLSLPVDMEFLHTSDTLNILVGSTLKKNTNPCETSWGIDDLIIYYK
;
A
#
# COMPACT_ATOMS: atom_id res chain seq x y z
N MET A 1 -10.95 3.30 -16.51
CA MET A 1 -9.78 2.41 -16.38
C MET A 1 -9.64 2.06 -14.91
N SER A 2 -9.93 0.83 -14.51
CA SER A 2 -9.65 0.36 -13.15
C SER A 2 -8.17 0.03 -13.07
N SER A 3 -7.42 0.74 -12.22
CA SER A 3 -6.01 0.47 -11.99
C SER A 3 -5.83 -0.95 -11.44
N LYS A 4 -4.92 -1.72 -12.03
CA LYS A 4 -4.68 -3.14 -11.72
C LYS A 4 -3.50 -3.27 -10.76
N PHE A 5 -3.76 -3.07 -9.47
CA PHE A 5 -2.73 -3.07 -8.42
C PHE A 5 -2.44 -4.48 -7.88
N ALA A 6 -1.72 -5.27 -8.69
CA ALA A 6 -1.02 -6.48 -8.26
C ALA A 6 0.49 -6.15 -8.12
N ALA A 7 1.30 -6.56 -9.09
CA ALA A 7 2.72 -6.14 -9.20
C ALA A 7 2.90 -4.71 -9.75
N THR A 8 1.81 -4.03 -10.13
CA THR A 8 1.86 -2.64 -10.58
C THR A 8 2.05 -1.72 -9.38
N GLU A 9 2.99 -0.79 -9.48
CA GLU A 9 3.26 0.22 -8.46
C GLU A 9 2.37 1.45 -8.62
N ALA A 10 2.02 2.09 -7.51
CA ALA A 10 1.40 3.40 -7.49
C ALA A 10 2.48 4.44 -7.19
N TYR A 11 2.69 5.38 -8.11
CA TYR A 11 3.72 6.43 -7.99
C TYR A 11 3.09 7.82 -8.01
N ASN A 12 3.58 8.70 -7.14
CA ASN A 12 3.22 10.11 -7.14
C ASN A 12 4.44 10.99 -6.89
N LYS A 13 4.52 12.12 -7.61
CA LYS A 13 5.55 13.14 -7.44
C LYS A 13 4.90 14.47 -7.10
N ILE A 14 5.20 14.96 -5.91
CA ILE A 14 4.71 16.25 -5.42
C ILE A 14 5.86 17.25 -5.51
N LYS A 15 5.57 18.45 -6.01
CA LYS A 15 6.55 19.54 -6.19
C LYS A 15 6.07 20.78 -5.44
N ASN A 16 6.98 21.72 -5.24
CA ASN A 16 6.71 23.02 -4.61
C ASN A 16 6.16 22.87 -3.18
N LEU A 17 6.71 21.91 -2.43
CA LEU A 17 6.38 21.76 -1.02
C LEU A 17 6.81 23.00 -0.23
N PRO A 18 6.00 23.46 0.73
CA PRO A 18 6.41 24.51 1.65
C PRO A 18 7.71 24.12 2.38
N LYS A 19 8.46 25.11 2.87
CA LYS A 19 9.67 24.84 3.67
C LYS A 19 9.30 24.04 4.93
N HIS A 20 9.99 22.93 5.15
CA HIS A 20 9.78 22.01 6.26
C HIS A 20 11.11 21.33 6.63
N LYS A 21 11.12 20.59 7.74
CA LYS A 21 12.25 19.76 8.18
C LYS A 21 11.89 18.29 8.30
N GLU A 22 10.60 18.01 8.45
CA GLU A 22 10.04 16.69 8.62
C GLU A 22 8.77 16.55 7.80
N LEU A 23 8.51 15.31 7.38
CA LEU A 23 7.24 14.91 6.80
C LEU A 23 6.63 13.82 7.66
N LYS A 24 5.29 13.82 7.70
CA LYS A 24 4.51 12.71 8.22
C LYS A 24 3.52 12.27 7.16
N ILE A 25 3.56 10.98 6.81
CA ILE A 25 2.66 10.34 5.85
C ILE A 25 1.70 9.45 6.62
N LYS A 26 0.41 9.66 6.42
CA LYS A 26 -0.64 8.74 6.81
C LYS A 26 -1.34 8.21 5.56
N LEU A 27 -1.66 6.93 5.55
CA LEU A 27 -2.51 6.30 4.54
C LEU A 27 -3.09 5.01 5.12
N ARG A 28 -4.04 4.38 4.41
CA ARG A 28 -4.46 3.02 4.74
C ARG A 28 -4.24 2.10 3.56
N ILE A 29 -3.89 0.87 3.88
CA ILE A 29 -3.64 -0.20 2.93
C ILE A 29 -4.77 -1.22 3.02
N HIS A 30 -5.19 -1.71 1.86
CA HIS A 30 -6.13 -2.81 1.70
C HIS A 30 -5.46 -3.93 0.93
N PHE A 31 -5.55 -5.16 1.45
CA PHE A 31 -5.15 -6.38 0.76
C PHE A 31 -6.42 -7.13 0.37
N PHE A 32 -6.54 -7.45 -0.91
CA PHE A 32 -7.67 -8.17 -1.47
C PHE A 32 -7.27 -9.59 -1.86
N ASP A 33 -8.18 -10.53 -1.65
CA ASP A 33 -8.09 -11.92 -2.11
C ASP A 33 -6.89 -12.72 -1.53
N LEU A 34 -6.16 -13.46 -2.37
CA LEU A 34 -5.17 -14.46 -1.96
C LEU A 34 -3.75 -13.88 -1.89
N TRP A 35 -3.18 -13.80 -0.69
CA TRP A 35 -1.79 -13.43 -0.45
C TRP A 35 -1.01 -14.60 0.14
N GLU A 36 0.20 -14.85 -0.37
CA GLU A 36 1.07 -15.97 0.02
C GLU A 36 2.43 -15.48 0.55
N ASP A 37 2.42 -14.76 1.69
CA ASP A 37 3.60 -14.12 2.32
C ASP A 37 4.24 -12.97 1.54
N ASP A 38 3.54 -12.48 0.52
CA ASP A 38 3.94 -11.26 -0.17
C ASP A 38 3.80 -10.03 0.73
N SER A 39 4.55 -8.98 0.40
CA SER A 39 4.59 -7.75 1.17
C SER A 39 4.20 -6.54 0.33
N LEU A 40 3.56 -5.58 0.98
CA LEU A 40 3.45 -4.22 0.47
C LEU A 40 4.51 -3.32 1.11
N PHE A 41 4.98 -2.34 0.36
CA PHE A 41 5.97 -1.40 0.84
C PHE A 41 5.65 0.03 0.39
N LEU A 42 6.06 0.99 1.21
CA LEU A 42 6.01 2.41 0.93
C LEU A 42 7.44 2.94 0.85
N GLN A 43 7.74 3.59 -0.27
CA GLN A 43 8.99 4.28 -0.51
C GLN A 43 8.79 5.79 -0.56
N VAL A 44 9.75 6.49 0.03
CA VAL A 44 9.94 7.93 -0.11
C VAL A 44 11.33 8.19 -0.66
N ASP A 45 11.42 8.91 -1.77
CA ASP A 45 12.67 9.24 -2.46
C ASP A 45 13.59 8.02 -2.65
N ASN A 46 12.99 6.94 -3.18
CA ASN A 46 13.63 5.65 -3.45
C ASN A 46 14.14 4.91 -2.20
N LYS A 47 13.71 5.31 -1.00
CA LYS A 47 14.01 4.60 0.26
C LYS A 47 12.74 4.00 0.83
N THR A 48 12.76 2.70 1.12
CA THR A 48 11.66 2.03 1.82
C THR A 48 11.58 2.53 3.25
N ILE A 49 10.45 3.15 3.61
CA ILE A 49 10.20 3.65 4.97
C ILE A 49 9.20 2.78 5.73
N TRP A 50 8.41 1.98 5.02
CA TRP A 50 7.46 1.05 5.61
C TRP A 50 7.32 -0.20 4.75
N THR A 51 7.13 -1.34 5.40
CA THR A 51 6.87 -2.63 4.76
C THR A 51 5.95 -3.44 5.64
N HIS A 52 5.09 -4.26 5.04
CA HIS A 52 4.19 -5.15 5.75
C HIS A 52 3.90 -6.40 4.93
N SER A 53 4.23 -7.57 5.50
CA SER A 53 3.93 -8.87 4.90
C SER A 53 2.51 -9.33 5.25
N HIS A 54 1.85 -10.00 4.30
CA HIS A 54 0.52 -10.52 4.49
C HIS A 54 0.37 -11.93 3.91
N ARG A 55 -0.37 -12.75 4.63
CA ARG A 55 -0.84 -14.05 4.18
C ARG A 55 -2.33 -14.13 4.45
N SER A 56 -3.11 -14.53 3.45
CA SER A 56 -4.56 -14.71 3.60
C SER A 56 -4.86 -15.96 4.41
N CYS A 57 -5.92 -15.91 5.20
CA CYS A 57 -6.40 -17.09 5.90
C CYS A 57 -7.39 -17.86 5.02
N VAL A 58 -7.01 -19.06 4.61
CA VAL A 58 -7.82 -19.93 3.73
C VAL A 58 -8.47 -21.11 4.48
N SER A 59 -8.37 -21.15 5.82
CA SER A 59 -9.06 -22.16 6.62
C SER A 59 -10.58 -21.93 6.59
N LYS A 60 -11.36 -23.00 6.80
CA LYS A 60 -12.83 -22.91 6.85
C LYS A 60 -13.32 -21.89 7.88
N ASP A 61 -12.61 -21.75 8.99
CA ASP A 61 -12.95 -20.83 10.08
C ASP A 61 -12.80 -19.36 9.67
N CYS A 62 -12.01 -19.07 8.65
CA CYS A 62 -11.76 -17.72 8.16
C CYS A 62 -12.70 -17.30 7.03
N LEU A 63 -13.34 -18.24 6.31
CA LEU A 63 -14.13 -17.93 5.11
C LEU A 63 -15.35 -17.02 5.36
N SER A 64 -15.76 -16.82 6.61
CA SER A 64 -16.78 -15.84 7.00
C SER A 64 -16.24 -14.42 7.21
N GLY A 65 -14.97 -14.18 6.89
CA GLY A 65 -14.35 -12.86 6.95
C GLY A 65 -14.92 -11.88 5.92
N ILE A 66 -14.54 -10.62 6.04
CA ILE A 66 -14.98 -9.57 5.10
C ILE A 66 -14.43 -9.88 3.72
N ASN A 67 -15.28 -9.83 2.71
CA ASN A 67 -14.92 -9.99 1.31
C ASN A 67 -15.73 -8.98 0.50
N ILE A 68 -15.05 -8.00 -0.09
CA ILE A 68 -15.68 -6.87 -0.79
C ILE A 68 -15.59 -7.04 -2.31
N CYS A 69 -14.58 -7.75 -2.82
CA CYS A 69 -14.42 -7.98 -4.25
C CYS A 69 -13.53 -9.19 -4.53
N GLY A 70 -13.67 -9.77 -5.73
CA GLY A 70 -12.76 -10.81 -6.20
C GLY A 70 -13.24 -12.23 -5.87
N GLN A 71 -12.37 -13.01 -5.26
CA GLN A 71 -12.55 -14.42 -4.90
C GLN A 71 -13.25 -14.59 -3.55
N ASN A 72 -13.67 -15.80 -3.21
CA ASN A 72 -14.24 -16.09 -1.90
C ASN A 72 -13.16 -16.27 -0.81
N ILE A 73 -12.33 -15.24 -0.62
CA ILE A 73 -11.22 -15.21 0.36
C ILE A 73 -11.36 -13.92 1.17
N PRO A 74 -11.13 -13.95 2.50
CA PRO A 74 -11.22 -12.76 3.31
C PRO A 74 -10.16 -11.70 2.96
N ASP A 75 -10.63 -10.47 2.79
CA ASP A 75 -9.82 -9.28 2.60
C ASP A 75 -9.29 -8.75 3.95
N ARG A 76 -8.13 -8.09 3.90
CA ARG A 76 -7.63 -7.28 5.01
C ARG A 76 -7.73 -5.81 4.66
N LEU A 77 -8.70 -5.14 5.27
CA LEU A 77 -9.00 -3.74 4.98
C LEU A 77 -8.42 -2.80 6.02
N SER A 78 -8.14 -1.57 5.57
CA SER A 78 -7.86 -0.41 6.42
C SER A 78 -6.66 -0.61 7.36
N LEU A 79 -5.59 -1.28 6.93
CA LEU A 79 -4.35 -1.35 7.68
C LEU A 79 -3.72 0.05 7.74
N PRO A 80 -3.61 0.69 8.92
CA PRO A 80 -3.07 2.05 9.01
C PRO A 80 -1.56 2.05 8.80
N VAL A 81 -1.10 3.07 8.07
CA VAL A 81 0.31 3.46 7.95
C VAL A 81 0.45 4.86 8.51
N ASP A 82 1.40 5.05 9.42
CA ASP A 82 1.71 6.34 10.03
C ASP A 82 3.23 6.45 10.19
N MET A 83 3.87 7.13 9.24
CA MET A 83 5.33 7.24 9.16
C MET A 83 5.76 8.69 9.29
N GLU A 84 6.82 8.94 10.06
CA GLU A 84 7.42 10.25 10.26
C GLU A 84 8.92 10.18 10.02
N PHE A 85 9.46 11.11 9.24
CA PHE A 85 10.85 11.09 8.81
C PHE A 85 11.38 12.49 8.45
N LEU A 86 12.70 12.65 8.55
CA LEU A 86 13.40 13.87 8.15
C LEU A 86 13.34 14.04 6.62
N HIS A 87 12.95 15.23 6.18
CA HIS A 87 12.92 15.60 4.78
C HIS A 87 12.90 17.13 4.64
N THR A 88 13.67 17.66 3.70
CA THR A 88 13.84 19.12 3.52
C THR A 88 13.69 19.58 2.07
N SER A 89 13.62 18.64 1.12
CA SER A 89 13.48 18.92 -0.30
C SER A 89 12.11 19.56 -0.60
N ASP A 90 12.03 20.43 -1.60
CA ASP A 90 10.76 20.99 -2.09
C ASP A 90 9.95 20.01 -2.95
N THR A 91 10.51 18.83 -3.19
CA THR A 91 9.98 17.77 -4.03
C THR A 91 9.97 16.47 -3.25
N LEU A 92 8.88 15.72 -3.33
CA LEU A 92 8.68 14.44 -2.66
C LEU A 92 8.24 13.39 -3.69
N ASN A 93 8.95 12.26 -3.73
CA ASN A 93 8.54 11.10 -4.51
C ASN A 93 7.97 10.03 -3.58
N ILE A 94 6.76 9.57 -3.87
CA ILE A 94 6.08 8.50 -3.12
C ILE A 94 5.84 7.34 -4.07
N LEU A 95 6.17 6.14 -3.63
CA LEU A 95 5.85 4.91 -4.33
C LEU A 95 5.28 3.90 -3.34
N VAL A 96 4.14 3.30 -3.70
CA VAL A 96 3.62 2.11 -3.03
C VAL A 96 3.71 0.95 -4.01
N GLY A 97 4.27 -0.15 -3.57
CA GLY A 97 4.47 -1.34 -4.41
C GLY A 97 4.31 -2.62 -3.61
N SER A 98 4.34 -3.75 -4.32
CA SER A 98 4.25 -5.09 -3.74
C SER A 98 5.43 -5.95 -4.17
N THR A 99 5.68 -7.03 -3.43
CA THR A 99 6.63 -8.08 -3.83
C THR A 99 6.04 -9.09 -4.82
N LEU A 100 4.78 -8.89 -5.23
CA LEU A 100 4.08 -9.81 -6.12
C LEU A 100 4.82 -9.96 -7.44
N LYS A 101 4.79 -11.17 -8.00
CA LYS A 101 5.41 -11.47 -9.29
C LYS A 101 4.73 -10.67 -10.39
N LYS A 102 5.50 -10.25 -11.41
CA LYS A 102 5.00 -9.42 -12.52
C LYS A 102 3.79 -10.01 -13.27
N ASN A 103 3.63 -11.33 -13.26
CA ASN A 103 2.54 -12.05 -13.92
C ASN A 103 1.36 -12.38 -12.99
N THR A 104 1.35 -11.91 -11.73
CA THR A 104 0.22 -12.10 -10.81
C THR A 104 -1.05 -11.51 -11.40
N ASN A 105 -2.13 -12.29 -11.36
CA ASN A 105 -3.45 -11.87 -11.81
C ASN A 105 -4.09 -10.90 -10.80
N PRO A 106 -4.36 -9.64 -11.17
CA PRO A 106 -4.98 -8.67 -10.27
C PRO A 106 -6.40 -9.03 -9.81
N CYS A 107 -7.07 -9.99 -10.46
CA CYS A 107 -8.36 -10.50 -10.01
C CYS A 107 -8.24 -11.64 -8.98
N GLU A 108 -7.03 -12.09 -8.66
CA GLU A 108 -6.75 -13.17 -7.70
C GLU A 108 -5.97 -12.66 -6.49
N THR A 109 -5.17 -11.61 -6.69
CA THR A 109 -4.42 -10.93 -5.64
C THR A 109 -4.25 -9.46 -6.02
N SER A 110 -4.77 -8.56 -5.21
CA SER A 110 -4.58 -7.13 -5.43
C SER A 110 -4.54 -6.33 -4.13
N TRP A 111 -4.22 -5.05 -4.26
CA TRP A 111 -4.17 -4.12 -3.15
C TRP A 111 -4.73 -2.75 -3.53
N GLY A 112 -5.06 -1.97 -2.51
CA GLY A 112 -5.53 -0.60 -2.65
C GLY A 112 -5.00 0.31 -1.55
N ILE A 113 -5.03 1.60 -1.82
CA ILE A 113 -4.72 2.64 -0.83
C ILE A 113 -5.84 3.67 -0.82
N ASP A 114 -6.14 4.20 0.36
CA ASP A 114 -6.96 5.39 0.54
C ASP A 114 -6.40 6.29 1.65
N ASP A 115 -7.04 7.44 1.84
CA ASP A 115 -6.74 8.40 2.91
C ASP A 115 -5.26 8.84 2.97
N LEU A 116 -4.60 9.03 1.81
CA LEU A 116 -3.25 9.56 1.76
C LEU A 116 -3.23 11.03 2.23
N ILE A 117 -2.62 11.27 3.39
CA ILE A 117 -2.44 12.58 3.98
C ILE A 117 -0.95 12.81 4.26
N ILE A 118 -0.47 13.99 3.88
CA ILE A 118 0.92 14.41 4.06
C ILE A 118 0.93 15.68 4.91
N TYR A 119 1.63 15.62 6.03
CA TYR A 119 1.85 16.77 6.91
C TYR A 119 3.28 17.26 6.76
N TYR A 120 3.43 18.58 6.67
CA TYR A 120 4.71 19.28 6.64
C TYR A 120 4.94 19.90 8.03
N LYS A 121 6.11 19.68 8.62
CA LYS A 121 6.48 20.25 9.93
C LYS A 121 7.71 21.15 9.81
#